data_AF-A0A956P796-F1
#
_entry.id   AF-A0A956P796-F1
#
_cell.length_a   1.000
_cell.length_b   1.000
_cell.length_c   1.000
_cell.angle_alpha   90.00
_cell.angle_beta   90.00
_cell.angle_gamma   90.00
#
_symmetry.space_group_name_H-M   'P 1'
#
loop_
_entity.id
_entity.type
_entity.pdbx_description
1 polymer ?
#
loop_
_entity_poly.entity_id
_entity_poly.type
_entity_poly.pdbx_seq_one_letter_code
_entity_poly.pdbx_strand_id
1 'polypeptide(L)'
;MNYLVQFVQSWKKSLELFVPNSFKLFVLVTIANILRTYKHIFTYFLPFFVIAIIGQKHFVLKFVFFLGFSSRITHPITFALVIAMLVPWLFASYLCSRPSVLKKNFFYFKHYIVHFCVFLAIELFVLFLLNHLLVALCFFYSRTSLFLLPVYAYLCISILLFPFFLLDAQASLINSFFSVIRSLLMGLYNFPALFIMFLTGVLIHKVITYIFLLYPFLSHSVLILCIPIGICVFNTVYVKKLHEQFSLYFTNFS
;
A
#
# COMPACT_ATOMS: atom_id res chain seq x y z
N MET A 1 -31.32 -9.83 7.29
CA MET A 1 -30.45 -9.53 8.45
C MET A 1 -30.19 -8.03 8.43
N ASN A 2 -30.28 -7.32 9.57
CA ASN A 2 -30.11 -5.87 9.58
C ASN A 2 -28.66 -5.51 9.23
N TYR A 3 -28.42 -4.72 8.17
CA TYR A 3 -27.08 -4.40 7.66
C TYR A 3 -26.16 -3.83 8.75
N LEU A 4 -26.72 -3.06 9.69
CA LEU A 4 -26.00 -2.51 10.82
C LEU A 4 -25.47 -3.61 11.77
N VAL A 5 -26.25 -4.66 12.02
CA VAL A 5 -25.83 -5.79 12.87
C VAL A 5 -24.69 -6.54 12.19
N GLN A 6 -24.80 -6.80 10.89
CA GLN A 6 -23.73 -7.45 10.11
C GLN A 6 -22.45 -6.61 10.08
N PHE A 7 -22.57 -5.30 9.95
CA PHE A 7 -21.46 -4.36 9.96
C PHE A 7 -20.73 -4.37 11.30
N VAL A 8 -21.43 -4.20 12.42
CA VAL A 8 -20.84 -4.23 13.76
C VAL A 8 -20.19 -5.59 14.05
N GLN A 9 -20.80 -6.69 13.61
CA GLN A 9 -20.21 -8.02 13.74
C GLN A 9 -18.92 -8.17 12.93
N SER A 10 -18.87 -7.64 11.70
CA SER A 10 -17.66 -7.66 10.88
C SER A 10 -16.50 -6.89 11.54
N TRP A 11 -16.81 -5.76 12.16
CA TRP A 11 -15.86 -4.95 12.91
C TRP A 11 -15.31 -5.69 14.12
N LYS A 12 -16.19 -6.31 14.92
CA LYS A 12 -15.76 -7.17 16.03
C LYS A 12 -14.83 -8.29 15.56
N LYS A 13 -15.22 -9.00 14.49
CA LYS A 13 -14.38 -10.06 13.88
C LYS A 13 -13.06 -9.54 13.32
N SER A 14 -13.01 -8.30 12.85
CA SER A 14 -11.75 -7.70 12.38
C SER A 14 -10.75 -7.56 13.53
N LEU A 15 -11.22 -7.19 14.73
CA LEU A 15 -10.40 -7.01 15.92
C LEU A 15 -9.94 -8.32 16.57
N GLU A 16 -10.61 -9.44 16.29
CA GLU A 16 -10.19 -10.78 16.74
C GLU A 16 -8.79 -11.18 16.24
N LEU A 17 -8.26 -10.48 15.22
CA LEU A 17 -6.88 -10.60 14.78
C LEU A 17 -5.87 -10.30 15.91
N PHE A 18 -6.19 -9.38 16.81
CA PHE A 18 -5.30 -8.92 17.89
C PHE A 18 -5.45 -9.71 19.19
N VAL A 19 -6.32 -10.72 19.23
CA VAL A 19 -6.41 -11.65 20.38
C VAL A 19 -5.10 -12.46 20.46
N PRO A 20 -4.49 -12.68 21.63
CA PRO A 20 -3.12 -13.20 21.75
C PRO A 20 -2.81 -14.45 20.93
N ASN A 21 -3.70 -15.44 20.93
CA ASN A 21 -3.52 -16.69 20.17
C ASN A 21 -3.56 -16.44 18.65
N SER A 22 -4.53 -15.65 18.18
CA SER A 22 -4.65 -15.25 16.77
C SER A 22 -3.48 -14.36 16.33
N PHE A 23 -3.05 -13.45 17.20
CA PHE A 23 -1.99 -12.49 16.93
C PHE A 23 -0.64 -13.19 16.80
N LYS A 24 -0.33 -14.16 17.68
CA LYS A 24 0.88 -14.98 17.57
C LYS A 24 0.97 -15.68 16.22
N LEU A 25 -0.12 -16.34 15.80
CA LEU A 25 -0.17 -17.02 14.50
C LEU A 25 -0.03 -16.02 13.34
N PHE A 26 -0.72 -14.88 13.43
CA PHE A 26 -0.63 -13.80 12.45
C PHE A 26 0.80 -13.30 12.26
N VAL A 27 1.51 -13.03 13.36
CA VAL A 27 2.91 -12.58 13.34
C VAL A 27 3.82 -13.64 12.72
N LEU A 28 3.69 -14.91 13.12
CA LEU A 28 4.51 -16.00 12.58
C LEU A 28 4.32 -16.17 11.06
N VAL A 29 3.08 -16.19 10.60
CA VAL A 29 2.75 -16.28 9.17
C VAL A 29 3.28 -15.06 8.41
N THR A 30 3.13 -13.86 8.99
CA THR A 30 3.63 -12.62 8.39
C THR A 30 5.15 -12.62 8.26
N ILE A 31 5.89 -13.03 9.29
CA ILE A 31 7.36 -13.14 9.25
C ILE A 31 7.80 -14.14 8.17
N ALA A 32 7.17 -15.32 8.11
CA ALA A 32 7.47 -16.31 7.08
C ALA A 32 7.23 -15.75 5.66
N ASN A 33 6.15 -14.99 5.48
CA ASN A 33 5.84 -14.32 4.22
C ASN A 33 6.88 -13.23 3.89
N ILE A 34 7.30 -12.43 4.87
CA ILE A 34 8.33 -11.40 4.71
C ILE A 34 9.64 -12.02 4.22
N LEU A 35 10.11 -13.08 4.88
CA LEU A 35 11.37 -13.75 4.53
C LEU A 35 11.32 -14.31 3.10
N ARG A 36 10.22 -14.98 2.73
CA ARG A 36 10.02 -15.49 1.36
C ARG A 36 9.96 -14.35 0.34
N THR A 37 9.30 -13.25 0.68
CA THR A 37 9.15 -12.08 -0.19
C THR A 37 10.50 -11.46 -0.48
N TYR A 38 11.31 -11.17 0.54
CA TYR A 38 12.67 -10.67 0.34
C TYR A 38 13.54 -11.62 -0.45
N LYS A 39 13.45 -12.94 -0.20
CA LYS A 39 14.17 -13.92 -1.02
C LYS A 39 13.85 -13.75 -2.51
N HIS A 40 12.58 -13.64 -2.88
CA HIS A 40 12.18 -13.44 -4.27
C HIS A 40 12.60 -12.07 -4.82
N ILE A 41 12.44 -11.01 -4.03
CA ILE A 41 12.85 -9.66 -4.41
C ILE A 41 14.35 -9.61 -4.71
N PHE A 42 15.20 -10.11 -3.82
CA PHE A 42 16.65 -10.09 -4.02
C PHE A 42 17.12 -11.03 -5.14
N THR A 43 16.33 -12.07 -5.46
CA THR A 43 16.63 -12.98 -6.58
C THR A 43 16.27 -12.36 -7.94
N TYR A 44 15.11 -11.71 -8.05
CA TYR A 44 14.53 -11.33 -9.35
C TYR A 44 14.40 -9.82 -9.59
N PHE A 45 14.32 -9.01 -8.52
CA PHE A 45 13.97 -7.59 -8.58
C PHE A 45 14.97 -6.68 -7.85
N LEU A 46 16.17 -7.18 -7.54
CA LEU A 46 17.25 -6.38 -6.97
C LEU A 46 17.53 -5.10 -7.80
N PRO A 47 17.49 -5.09 -9.15
CA PRO A 47 17.65 -3.85 -9.91
C PRO A 47 16.62 -2.78 -9.57
N PHE A 48 15.35 -3.14 -9.35
CA PHE A 48 14.30 -2.18 -8.98
C PHE A 48 14.52 -1.60 -7.59
N PHE A 49 15.03 -2.40 -6.65
CA PHE A 49 15.45 -1.90 -5.34
C PHE A 49 16.55 -0.83 -5.46
N VAL A 50 17.59 -1.13 -6.25
CA VAL A 50 18.71 -0.20 -6.47
C VAL A 50 18.24 1.08 -7.16
N ILE A 51 17.37 0.97 -8.17
CA ILE A 51 16.76 2.13 -8.85
C ILE A 51 15.95 2.97 -7.86
N ALA A 52 15.15 2.35 -6.99
CA ALA A 52 14.37 3.07 -5.98
C ALA A 52 15.26 3.87 -5.01
N ILE A 53 16.37 3.28 -4.55
CA ILE A 53 17.35 3.97 -3.68
C ILE A 53 18.05 5.12 -4.42
N ILE A 54 18.52 4.89 -5.64
CA ILE A 54 19.20 5.93 -6.45
C ILE A 54 18.24 7.09 -6.74
N GLY A 55 17.00 6.76 -7.13
CA GLY A 55 15.95 7.73 -7.39
C GLY A 55 15.65 8.61 -6.17
N GLN A 56 15.55 7.98 -5.01
CA GLN A 56 15.36 8.66 -3.73
C GLN A 56 16.54 9.59 -3.39
N LYS A 57 17.79 9.17 -3.62
CA LYS A 57 18.98 10.02 -3.43
C LYS A 57 18.90 11.29 -4.28
N HIS A 58 18.58 11.13 -5.57
CA HIS A 58 18.46 12.25 -6.49
C HIS A 58 17.32 13.19 -6.11
N PHE A 59 16.21 12.67 -5.61
CA PHE A 59 15.09 13.48 -5.13
C PHE A 59 15.43 14.29 -3.89
N VAL A 60 15.96 13.65 -2.84
CA VAL A 60 16.33 14.36 -1.60
C VAL A 60 17.34 15.46 -1.91
N LEU A 61 18.34 15.17 -2.75
CA LEU A 61 19.34 16.16 -3.14
C LEU A 61 18.69 17.31 -3.93
N LYS A 62 17.91 17.02 -4.98
CA LYS A 62 17.24 18.07 -5.74
C LYS A 62 16.23 18.87 -4.91
N PHE A 63 15.46 18.24 -4.03
CA PHE A 63 14.48 18.92 -3.19
C PHE A 63 15.15 19.89 -2.20
N VAL A 64 16.24 19.47 -1.55
CA VAL A 64 17.01 20.33 -0.63
C VAL A 64 17.68 21.49 -1.39
N PHE A 65 18.20 21.26 -2.59
CA PHE A 65 18.83 22.32 -3.40
C PHE A 65 17.81 23.26 -4.08
N PHE A 66 16.62 22.78 -4.47
CA PHE A 66 15.61 23.57 -5.20
C PHE A 66 14.63 24.35 -4.33
N LEU A 67 14.57 24.10 -3.02
CA LEU A 67 13.85 24.96 -2.06
C LEU A 67 14.33 26.42 -2.10
N GLY A 68 15.49 26.70 -2.71
CA GLY A 68 16.06 28.03 -2.83
C GLY A 68 15.67 28.87 -4.06
N PHE A 69 15.22 28.32 -5.21
CA PHE A 69 15.29 29.14 -6.46
C PHE A 69 14.19 29.07 -7.53
N SER A 70 13.30 28.06 -7.62
CA SER A 70 12.16 28.14 -8.58
C SER A 70 11.17 26.99 -8.39
N SER A 71 9.99 27.27 -7.79
CA SER A 71 9.15 26.26 -7.15
C SER A 71 7.94 25.76 -7.93
N ARG A 72 7.68 26.20 -9.17
CA ARG A 72 6.39 25.88 -9.85
C ARG A 72 6.45 24.91 -11.04
N ILE A 73 7.57 24.82 -11.77
CA ILE A 73 7.65 24.00 -13.01
C ILE A 73 8.52 22.73 -12.84
N THR A 74 9.53 22.79 -11.98
CA THR A 74 10.44 21.65 -11.70
C THR A 74 9.84 20.62 -10.75
N HIS A 75 8.82 20.99 -9.98
CA HIS A 75 8.16 20.13 -9.00
C HIS A 75 7.42 18.92 -9.62
N PRO A 76 6.57 19.06 -10.66
CA PRO A 76 5.81 17.94 -11.21
C PRO A 76 6.68 16.89 -11.91
N ILE A 77 7.69 17.29 -12.68
CA ILE A 77 8.57 16.35 -13.39
C ILE A 77 9.41 15.54 -12.40
N THR A 78 9.99 16.20 -11.39
CA THR A 78 10.81 15.52 -10.38
C THR A 78 9.97 14.58 -9.53
N PHE A 79 8.75 14.98 -9.17
CA PHE A 79 7.78 14.14 -8.47
C PHE A 79 7.36 12.92 -9.30
N ALA A 80 7.01 13.11 -10.58
CA ALA A 80 6.67 12.03 -11.50
C ALA A 80 7.82 11.03 -11.67
N LEU A 81 9.08 11.51 -11.73
CA LEU A 81 10.25 10.64 -11.82
C LEU A 81 10.44 9.78 -10.56
N VAL A 82 10.24 10.34 -9.36
CA VAL A 82 10.31 9.56 -8.12
C VAL A 82 9.23 8.50 -8.07
N ILE A 83 8.01 8.85 -8.45
CA ILE A 83 6.91 7.89 -8.53
C ILE A 83 7.27 6.79 -9.53
N ALA A 84 7.70 7.15 -10.74
CA ALA A 84 8.10 6.18 -11.76
C ALA A 84 9.22 5.24 -11.28
N MET A 85 10.06 5.66 -10.33
CA MET A 85 11.10 4.83 -9.72
C MET A 85 10.60 3.98 -8.54
N LEU A 86 9.58 4.44 -7.80
CA LEU A 86 8.98 3.71 -6.67
C LEU A 86 7.92 2.69 -7.10
N VAL A 87 7.16 2.96 -8.16
CA VAL A 87 6.08 2.06 -8.64
C VAL A 87 6.59 0.67 -9.03
N PRO A 88 7.72 0.52 -9.77
CA PRO A 88 8.31 -0.79 -10.01
C PRO A 88 8.63 -1.56 -8.73
N TRP A 89 9.10 -0.86 -7.69
CA TRP A 89 9.40 -1.45 -6.39
C TRP A 89 8.15 -1.90 -5.65
N LEU A 90 7.10 -1.06 -5.61
CA LEU A 90 5.81 -1.40 -5.03
C LEU A 90 5.22 -2.62 -5.72
N PHE A 91 5.18 -2.60 -7.05
CA PHE A 91 4.65 -3.71 -7.84
C PHE A 91 5.43 -5.01 -7.63
N ALA A 92 6.76 -4.96 -7.66
CA ALA A 92 7.59 -6.13 -7.37
C ALA A 92 7.32 -6.67 -5.96
N SER A 93 7.13 -5.78 -4.98
CA SER A 93 6.80 -6.15 -3.61
C SER A 93 5.44 -6.86 -3.53
N TYR A 94 4.40 -6.34 -4.20
CA TYR A 94 3.08 -6.98 -4.28
C TYR A 94 3.13 -8.36 -4.94
N LEU A 95 3.81 -8.49 -6.08
CA LEU A 95 3.95 -9.78 -6.77
C LEU A 95 4.72 -10.80 -5.93
N CYS A 96 5.78 -10.36 -5.25
CA CYS A 96 6.60 -11.21 -4.41
C CYS A 96 5.89 -11.61 -3.12
N SER A 97 5.04 -10.76 -2.55
CA SER A 97 4.28 -11.06 -1.33
C SER A 97 3.07 -11.95 -1.58
N ARG A 98 2.50 -11.92 -2.78
CA ARG A 98 1.27 -12.66 -3.12
C ARG A 98 1.44 -14.17 -2.86
N PRO A 99 0.51 -14.83 -2.16
CA PRO A 99 0.49 -16.28 -2.09
C PRO A 99 0.02 -16.81 -3.46
N SER A 100 0.84 -17.62 -4.11
CA SER A 100 0.49 -18.22 -5.39
C SER A 100 0.69 -19.73 -5.32
N VAL A 101 -0.23 -20.46 -5.96
CA VAL A 101 -0.10 -21.91 -6.19
C VAL A 101 1.00 -22.19 -7.22
N LEU A 102 1.27 -21.23 -8.12
CA LEU A 102 2.29 -21.36 -9.15
C LEU A 102 3.69 -21.06 -8.60
N LYS A 103 4.69 -21.77 -9.14
CA LYS A 103 6.09 -21.52 -8.83
C LYS A 103 6.49 -20.14 -9.37
N LYS A 104 6.94 -19.25 -8.47
CA LYS A 104 7.44 -17.91 -8.83
C LYS A 104 8.76 -18.00 -9.59
N ASN A 105 8.68 -17.95 -10.91
CA ASN A 105 9.80 -17.89 -11.85
C ASN A 105 9.62 -16.68 -12.79
N PHE A 106 10.53 -16.48 -13.75
CA PHE A 106 10.45 -15.35 -14.67
C PHE A 106 9.13 -15.30 -15.47
N PHE A 107 8.61 -16.45 -15.90
CA PHE A 107 7.34 -16.55 -16.64
C PHE A 107 6.15 -16.10 -15.79
N TYR A 108 6.11 -16.48 -14.51
CA TYR A 108 5.11 -16.00 -13.56
C TYR A 108 5.08 -14.47 -13.53
N PHE A 109 6.23 -13.82 -13.41
CA PHE A 109 6.30 -12.36 -13.34
C PHE A 109 5.95 -11.68 -14.68
N LYS A 110 6.36 -12.26 -15.81
CA LYS A 110 6.05 -11.75 -17.15
C LYS A 110 4.54 -11.64 -17.39
N HIS A 111 3.76 -12.61 -16.90
CA HIS A 111 2.30 -12.60 -17.04
C HIS A 111 1.65 -11.36 -16.41
N TYR A 112 2.25 -10.78 -15.37
CA TYR A 112 1.67 -9.64 -14.67
C TYR A 112 2.09 -8.27 -15.23
N ILE A 113 2.86 -8.21 -16.32
CA ILE A 113 3.34 -6.93 -16.87
C ILE A 113 2.21 -6.01 -17.34
N VAL A 114 1.09 -6.58 -17.81
CA VAL A 114 -0.10 -5.79 -18.16
C VAL A 114 -0.73 -5.17 -16.92
N HIS A 115 -0.81 -5.93 -15.82
CA HIS A 115 -1.27 -5.42 -14.53
C HIS A 115 -0.33 -4.34 -13.99
N PHE A 116 0.98 -4.43 -14.24
CA PHE A 116 1.93 -3.38 -13.89
C PHE A 116 1.59 -2.05 -14.56
N CYS A 117 1.35 -2.06 -15.87
CA CYS A 117 1.00 -0.85 -16.62
C CYS A 117 -0.31 -0.22 -16.13
N VAL A 118 -1.33 -1.05 -15.88
CA VAL A 118 -2.61 -0.59 -15.33
C VAL A 118 -2.42 -0.03 -13.92
N PHE A 119 -1.65 -0.70 -13.07
CA PHE A 119 -1.36 -0.26 -11.71
C PHE A 119 -0.64 1.09 -11.70
N LEU A 120 0.38 1.24 -12.54
CA LEU A 120 1.12 2.49 -12.72
C LEU A 120 0.19 3.63 -13.18
N ALA A 121 -0.70 3.39 -14.14
CA ALA A 121 -1.64 4.40 -14.62
C ALA A 121 -2.62 4.84 -13.53
N ILE A 122 -3.17 3.89 -12.76
CA ILE A 122 -4.10 4.18 -11.66
C ILE A 122 -3.38 4.93 -10.53
N GLU A 123 -2.17 4.52 -10.17
CA GLU A 123 -1.41 5.16 -9.10
C GLU A 123 -1.06 6.61 -9.46
N LEU A 124 -0.60 6.87 -10.69
CA LEU A 124 -0.37 8.22 -11.19
C LEU A 124 -1.65 9.06 -11.17
N PHE A 125 -2.79 8.48 -11.55
CA PHE A 125 -4.08 9.16 -11.53
C PHE A 125 -4.55 9.48 -10.11
N VAL A 126 -4.47 8.54 -9.18
CA VAL A 126 -4.85 8.73 -7.77
C VAL A 126 -3.95 9.77 -7.10
N LEU A 127 -2.65 9.73 -7.35
CA LEU A 127 -1.71 10.73 -6.84
C LEU A 127 -1.96 12.11 -7.41
N PHE A 128 -2.32 12.21 -8.70
CA PHE A 128 -2.74 13.46 -9.31
C PHE A 128 -3.97 14.05 -8.60
N LEU A 129 -5.00 13.23 -8.36
CA LEU A 129 -6.21 13.62 -7.62
C LEU A 129 -5.90 14.02 -6.17
N LEU A 130 -5.12 13.20 -5.45
CA LEU A 130 -4.73 13.48 -4.06
C LEU A 130 -3.91 14.76 -3.94
N ASN A 131 -2.99 15.02 -4.87
CA ASN A 131 -2.22 16.26 -4.87
C ASN A 131 -3.12 17.48 -5.08
N HIS A 132 -4.08 17.42 -6.01
CA HIS A 132 -5.04 18.51 -6.23
C HIS A 132 -5.96 18.71 -5.03
N LEU A 133 -6.42 17.61 -4.42
CA LEU A 133 -7.23 17.64 -3.21
C LEU A 133 -6.45 18.24 -2.03
N LEU A 134 -5.20 17.83 -1.82
CA LEU A 134 -4.34 18.37 -0.75
C LEU A 134 -4.04 19.85 -0.96
N VAL A 135 -3.73 20.29 -2.19
CA VAL A 135 -3.51 21.71 -2.51
C VAL A 135 -4.78 22.52 -2.25
N ALA A 136 -5.94 22.03 -2.70
CA ALA A 136 -7.23 22.66 -2.43
C ALA A 136 -7.49 22.74 -0.91
N LEU A 137 -7.27 21.67 -0.17
CA LEU A 137 -7.54 21.61 1.27
C LEU A 137 -6.55 22.42 2.09
N CYS A 138 -5.25 22.44 1.75
CA CYS A 138 -4.26 23.32 2.37
C CYS A 138 -4.60 24.80 2.18
N PHE A 139 -5.26 25.15 1.08
CA PHE A 139 -5.77 26.51 0.84
C PHE A 139 -6.94 26.87 1.77
N PHE A 140 -7.74 25.87 2.20
CA PHE A 140 -8.93 26.08 3.04
C PHE A 140 -8.71 25.83 4.54
N TYR A 141 -7.71 25.05 4.96
CA TYR A 141 -7.63 24.48 6.32
C TYR A 141 -6.32 24.80 7.04
N SER A 142 -6.26 25.90 7.78
CA SER A 142 -5.09 26.21 8.63
C SER A 142 -5.12 25.55 10.01
N ARG A 143 -6.21 24.91 10.48
CA ARG A 143 -6.28 24.33 11.85
C ARG A 143 -7.16 23.08 12.11
N THR A 144 -7.99 22.62 11.18
CA THR A 144 -9.00 21.56 11.42
C THR A 144 -8.59 20.14 10.98
N SER A 145 -7.30 19.89 10.81
CA SER A 145 -6.73 18.68 10.16
C SER A 145 -6.94 17.34 10.89
N LEU A 146 -7.31 17.35 12.18
CA LEU A 146 -7.47 16.12 12.96
C LEU A 146 -8.77 15.35 12.65
N PHE A 147 -9.85 16.04 12.29
CA PHE A 147 -11.15 15.40 11.98
C PHE A 147 -11.13 14.58 10.69
N LEU A 148 -10.22 14.90 9.77
CA LEU A 148 -10.11 14.20 8.48
C LEU A 148 -9.16 13.00 8.53
N LEU A 149 -8.40 12.82 9.61
CA LEU A 149 -7.44 11.72 9.75
C LEU A 149 -8.06 10.32 9.50
N PRO A 150 -9.26 10.00 10.02
CA PRO A 150 -9.90 8.71 9.76
C PRO A 150 -10.25 8.50 8.28
N VAL A 151 -10.68 9.56 7.60
CA VAL A 151 -11.02 9.54 6.17
C VAL A 151 -9.76 9.31 5.33
N TYR A 152 -8.66 10.00 5.64
CA TYR A 152 -7.38 9.77 4.97
C TYR A 152 -6.84 8.36 5.21
N ALA A 153 -6.90 7.88 6.45
CA ALA A 153 -6.48 6.53 6.77
C ALA A 153 -7.28 5.49 5.96
N TYR A 154 -8.61 5.64 5.89
CA TYR A 154 -9.46 4.77 5.08
C TYR A 154 -9.10 4.77 3.59
N LEU A 155 -8.88 5.95 3.00
CA LEU A 155 -8.50 6.08 1.59
C LEU A 155 -7.14 5.43 1.33
N CYS A 156 -6.13 5.71 2.16
CA CYS A 156 -4.81 5.09 2.06
C CYS A 156 -4.88 3.57 2.15
N ILE A 157 -5.63 3.03 3.12
CA ILE A 157 -5.84 1.58 3.30
C ILE A 157 -6.49 0.97 2.04
N SER A 158 -7.52 1.62 1.50
CA SER A 158 -8.24 1.13 0.32
C SER A 158 -7.36 1.15 -0.93
N ILE A 159 -6.48 2.15 -1.06
CA ILE A 159 -5.49 2.22 -2.15
C ILE A 159 -4.47 1.09 -2.03
N LEU A 160 -4.02 0.76 -0.82
CA LEU A 160 -3.08 -0.35 -0.58
C LEU A 160 -3.69 -1.74 -0.82
N LEU A 161 -5.00 -1.90 -0.58
CA LEU A 161 -5.71 -3.16 -0.80
C LEU A 161 -6.10 -3.40 -2.27
N PHE A 162 -6.31 -2.32 -3.03
CA PHE A 162 -6.69 -2.37 -4.44
C PHE A 162 -5.79 -3.27 -5.31
N PRO A 163 -4.44 -3.18 -5.25
CA PRO A 163 -3.57 -4.04 -6.05
C PRO A 163 -3.79 -5.54 -5.82
N PHE A 164 -4.15 -5.98 -4.61
CA PHE A 164 -4.41 -7.40 -4.36
C PHE A 164 -5.63 -7.88 -5.16
N PHE A 165 -6.74 -7.14 -5.11
CA PHE A 165 -7.93 -7.44 -5.90
C PHE A 165 -7.67 -7.34 -7.41
N LEU A 166 -6.90 -6.33 -7.85
CA LEU A 166 -6.55 -6.16 -9.26
C LEU A 166 -5.72 -7.34 -9.80
N LEU A 167 -4.82 -7.90 -8.98
CA LEU A 167 -3.99 -9.05 -9.34
C LEU A 167 -4.78 -10.39 -9.32
N ASP A 168 -5.90 -10.45 -8.60
CA ASP A 168 -6.82 -11.59 -8.58
C ASP A 168 -7.87 -11.52 -9.71
N ALA A 169 -8.06 -10.36 -10.33
CA ALA A 169 -8.98 -10.16 -11.44
C ALA A 169 -8.36 -10.55 -12.80
N GLN A 170 -9.21 -11.00 -13.74
CA GLN A 170 -8.84 -11.08 -15.16
C GLN A 170 -8.68 -9.67 -15.75
N ALA A 171 -7.80 -9.51 -16.74
CA ALA A 171 -7.42 -8.24 -17.36
C ALA A 171 -8.55 -7.60 -18.20
N SER A 172 -9.64 -7.19 -17.55
CA SER A 172 -10.72 -6.38 -18.14
C SER A 172 -10.96 -5.13 -17.29
N LEU A 173 -11.39 -4.04 -17.95
CA LEU A 173 -11.71 -2.77 -17.28
C LEU A 173 -12.88 -2.92 -16.30
N ILE A 174 -13.87 -3.73 -16.68
CA ILE A 174 -15.04 -4.03 -15.83
C ILE A 174 -14.58 -4.72 -14.53
N ASN A 175 -13.70 -5.72 -14.63
CA ASN A 175 -13.17 -6.40 -13.45
C ASN A 175 -12.29 -5.48 -12.60
N SER A 176 -11.60 -4.53 -13.22
CA SER A 176 -10.82 -3.51 -12.52
C SER A 176 -11.73 -2.60 -11.69
N PHE A 177 -12.88 -2.18 -12.22
CA PHE A 177 -13.87 -1.40 -11.49
C PHE A 177 -14.44 -2.18 -10.29
N PHE A 178 -14.83 -3.44 -10.48
CA PHE A 178 -15.27 -4.29 -9.37
C PHE A 178 -14.17 -4.50 -8.33
N SER A 179 -12.90 -4.53 -8.74
CA SER A 179 -11.76 -4.63 -7.81
C SER A 179 -11.62 -3.38 -6.94
N VAL A 180 -11.91 -2.19 -7.47
CA VAL A 180 -11.99 -0.95 -6.67
C VAL A 180 -13.08 -1.08 -5.61
N ILE A 181 -14.28 -1.51 -6.02
CA ILE A 181 -15.41 -1.64 -5.09
C ILE A 181 -15.11 -2.67 -3.99
N ARG A 182 -14.57 -3.83 -4.36
CA ARG A 182 -14.18 -4.87 -3.39
C ARG A 182 -13.12 -4.38 -2.42
N SER A 183 -12.14 -3.61 -2.90
CA SER A 183 -11.13 -2.99 -2.04
C SER A 183 -11.75 -2.02 -1.02
N LEU A 184 -12.68 -1.17 -1.47
CA LEU A 184 -13.40 -0.25 -0.60
C LEU A 184 -14.22 -1.00 0.45
N LEU A 185 -14.98 -2.03 0.04
CA LEU A 185 -15.75 -2.87 0.96
C LEU A 185 -14.86 -3.58 1.98
N MET A 186 -13.72 -4.13 1.54
CA MET A 186 -12.73 -4.75 2.40
C MET A 186 -12.19 -3.74 3.44
N GLY A 187 -11.86 -2.53 2.99
CA GLY A 187 -11.46 -1.42 3.85
C GLY A 187 -12.54 -1.04 4.87
N LEU A 188 -13.81 -1.01 4.45
CA LEU A 188 -14.94 -0.57 5.27
C LEU A 188 -15.30 -1.60 6.35
N TYR A 189 -15.45 -2.87 5.98
CA TYR A 189 -15.83 -3.95 6.90
C TYR A 189 -14.70 -4.36 7.85
N ASN A 190 -13.45 -4.03 7.53
CA ASN A 190 -12.29 -4.31 8.39
C ASN A 190 -11.61 -3.03 8.90
N PHE A 191 -12.29 -1.88 8.82
CA PHE A 191 -11.72 -0.58 9.15
C PHE A 191 -11.02 -0.54 10.51
N PRO A 192 -11.59 -1.06 11.62
CA PRO A 192 -10.94 -0.97 12.93
C PRO A 192 -9.56 -1.64 12.96
N ALA A 193 -9.45 -2.84 12.38
CA ALA A 193 -8.18 -3.57 12.39
C ALA A 193 -7.15 -2.94 11.46
N LEU A 194 -7.58 -2.52 10.27
CA LEU A 194 -6.72 -1.85 9.30
C LEU A 194 -6.27 -0.47 9.81
N PHE A 195 -7.10 0.22 10.58
CA PHE A 195 -6.77 1.48 11.23
C PHE A 195 -5.69 1.30 12.31
N ILE A 196 -5.80 0.29 13.17
CA ILE A 196 -4.75 -0.03 14.16
C ILE A 196 -3.41 -0.33 13.47
N MET A 197 -3.45 -1.12 12.39
CA MET A 197 -2.26 -1.41 11.59
C MET A 197 -1.66 -0.16 10.96
N PHE A 198 -2.50 0.71 10.40
CA PHE A 198 -2.07 1.99 9.84
C PHE A 198 -1.40 2.86 10.90
N LEU A 199 -2.01 3.02 12.08
CA LEU A 199 -1.42 3.78 13.19
C LEU A 199 -0.08 3.19 13.64
N THR A 200 0.01 1.86 13.70
CA THR A 200 1.27 1.16 14.02
C THR A 200 2.34 1.45 12.98
N GLY A 201 1.99 1.42 11.69
CA GLY A 201 2.89 1.78 10.60
C GLY A 201 3.36 3.24 10.67
N VAL A 202 2.45 4.18 10.99
CA VAL A 202 2.79 5.60 11.20
C VAL A 202 3.76 5.75 12.38
N LEU A 203 3.53 5.04 13.48
CA LEU A 203 4.42 5.06 14.65
C LEU A 203 5.82 4.53 14.31
N ILE A 204 5.91 3.39 13.62
CA ILE A 204 7.19 2.83 13.14
C ILE A 204 7.90 3.84 12.23
N HIS A 205 7.19 4.45 11.28
CA HIS A 205 7.74 5.47 10.39
C HIS A 205 8.32 6.66 11.18
N LYS A 206 7.60 7.16 12.19
CA LYS A 206 8.08 8.24 13.07
C LYS A 206 9.31 7.84 13.85
N VAL A 207 9.34 6.63 14.40
CA VAL A 207 10.51 6.10 15.14
C VAL A 207 11.73 5.99 14.22
N ILE A 208 11.59 5.41 13.02
CA ILE A 208 12.70 5.33 12.04
C ILE A 208 13.19 6.74 11.68
N THR A 209 12.26 7.66 11.40
CA THR A 209 12.62 9.04 11.04
C THR A 209 13.37 9.74 12.17
N TYR A 210 12.97 9.50 13.42
CA TYR A 210 13.63 10.06 14.59
C TYR A 210 15.03 9.46 14.82
N ILE A 211 15.17 8.12 14.73
CA ILE A 211 16.47 7.44 14.87
C ILE A 211 17.48 7.95 13.84
N PHE A 212 17.02 8.18 12.60
CA PHE A 212 17.86 8.63 11.49
C PHE A 212 17.72 10.13 11.21
N LEU A 213 17.37 10.94 12.21
CA LEU A 213 17.13 12.38 12.03
C LEU A 213 18.32 13.10 11.38
N LEU A 214 19.55 12.73 11.77
CA LEU A 214 20.79 13.29 11.23
C LEU A 214 21.20 12.69 9.88
N TYR A 215 20.56 11.59 9.47
CA TYR A 215 20.86 10.86 8.23
C TYR A 215 19.58 10.64 7.42
N PRO A 216 18.98 11.70 6.87
CA PRO A 216 17.69 11.60 6.18
C PRO A 216 17.75 10.65 4.98
N PHE A 217 18.90 10.48 4.33
CA PHE A 217 19.04 9.49 3.27
C PHE A 217 18.82 8.06 3.78
N LEU A 218 19.44 7.71 4.91
CA LEU A 218 19.31 6.38 5.53
C LEU A 218 17.88 6.14 6.01
N SER A 219 17.22 7.16 6.58
CA SER A 219 15.83 7.03 7.04
C SER A 219 14.89 6.58 5.92
N HIS A 220 15.00 7.21 4.76
CA HIS A 220 14.16 6.90 3.60
C HIS A 220 14.52 5.55 2.96
N SER A 221 15.81 5.19 2.87
CA SER A 221 16.19 3.87 2.32
C SER A 221 15.71 2.72 3.22
N VAL A 222 15.77 2.91 4.55
CA VAL A 222 15.16 1.97 5.51
C VAL A 222 13.64 1.91 5.32
N LEU A 223 12.97 3.04 5.09
CA LEU A 223 11.53 3.05 4.81
C LEU A 223 11.17 2.34 3.50
N ILE A 224 11.97 2.48 2.44
CA ILE A 224 11.80 1.72 1.19
C ILE A 224 11.94 0.22 1.46
N LEU A 225 12.91 -0.17 2.29
CA LEU A 225 13.05 -1.56 2.73
C LEU A 225 11.83 -2.03 3.53
N CYS A 226 11.18 -1.17 4.32
CA CYS A 226 9.97 -1.53 5.07
C CYS A 226 8.71 -1.72 4.20
N ILE A 227 8.71 -1.32 2.93
CA ILE A 227 7.54 -1.45 2.03
C ILE A 227 7.08 -2.92 1.91
N PRO A 228 7.95 -3.89 1.55
CA PRO A 228 7.59 -5.31 1.55
C PRO A 228 6.99 -5.82 2.86
N ILE A 229 7.45 -5.30 4.01
CA ILE A 229 6.91 -5.67 5.32
C ILE A 229 5.46 -5.23 5.43
N GLY A 230 5.16 -3.95 5.16
CA GLY A 230 3.80 -3.43 5.18
C GLY A 230 2.88 -4.22 4.24
N ILE A 231 3.32 -4.47 3.01
CA ILE A 231 2.57 -5.24 2.02
C ILE A 231 2.32 -6.68 2.50
N CYS A 232 3.29 -7.35 3.13
CA CYS A 232 3.10 -8.69 3.69
C CYS A 232 2.07 -8.72 4.83
N VAL A 233 2.06 -7.69 5.68
CA VAL A 233 1.07 -7.55 6.75
C VAL A 233 -0.32 -7.38 6.14
N PHE A 234 -0.49 -6.47 5.18
CA PHE A 234 -1.75 -6.28 4.45
C PHE A 234 -2.21 -7.53 3.71
N ASN A 235 -1.30 -8.22 3.02
CA ASN A 235 -1.60 -9.47 2.33
C ASN A 235 -2.08 -10.57 3.29
N THR A 236 -1.46 -10.68 4.47
CA THR A 236 -1.85 -11.70 5.47
C THR A 236 -3.25 -11.41 6.01
N VAL A 237 -3.59 -10.13 6.25
CA VAL A 237 -4.96 -9.73 6.61
C VAL A 237 -5.92 -9.97 5.45
N TYR A 238 -5.53 -9.57 4.23
CA TYR A 238 -6.31 -9.74 3.01
C TYR A 238 -6.73 -11.20 2.83
N VAL A 239 -5.78 -12.13 2.80
CA VAL A 239 -6.05 -13.57 2.63
C VAL A 239 -6.98 -14.08 3.73
N LYS A 240 -6.69 -13.76 4.99
CA LYS A 240 -7.51 -14.21 6.12
C LYS A 240 -8.95 -13.74 6.00
N LYS A 241 -9.16 -12.45 5.73
CA LYS A 241 -10.49 -11.85 5.66
C LYS A 241 -11.25 -12.19 4.40
N LEU A 242 -10.57 -12.34 3.27
CA LEU A 242 -11.18 -12.83 2.05
C LEU A 242 -11.77 -14.23 2.25
N HIS A 243 -11.10 -15.11 3.00
CA HIS A 243 -11.66 -16.42 3.36
C HIS A 243 -12.81 -16.33 4.38
N GLU A 244 -12.68 -15.52 5.43
CA GLU A 244 -13.69 -15.42 6.49
C GLU A 244 -14.97 -14.67 6.08
N GLN A 245 -14.86 -13.74 5.12
CA GLN A 245 -15.90 -12.77 4.76
C GLN A 245 -16.17 -12.74 3.25
N PHE A 246 -15.88 -13.83 2.53
CA PHE A 246 -16.01 -13.92 1.07
C PHE A 246 -17.33 -13.37 0.53
N SER A 247 -18.46 -13.79 1.11
CA SER A 247 -19.79 -13.34 0.67
C SER A 247 -19.95 -11.82 0.75
N LEU A 248 -19.40 -11.15 1.77
CA LEU A 248 -19.50 -9.69 1.90
C LEU A 248 -18.94 -8.93 0.68
N TYR A 249 -17.93 -9.50 0.02
CA TYR A 249 -17.22 -8.82 -1.07
C TYR A 249 -17.67 -9.27 -2.46
N PHE A 250 -18.13 -10.51 -2.59
CA PHE A 250 -18.37 -11.13 -3.90
C PHE A 250 -19.84 -11.40 -4.23
N THR A 251 -20.74 -11.64 -3.25
CA THR A 251 -22.14 -11.99 -3.58
C THR A 251 -23.03 -10.79 -3.91
N ASN A 252 -22.56 -9.55 -3.71
CA ASN A 252 -23.34 -8.36 -4.04
C ASN A 252 -23.17 -7.90 -5.51
N PHE A 253 -22.37 -8.62 -6.31
CA PHE A 253 -22.01 -8.22 -7.69
C PHE A 253 -22.10 -9.37 -8.70
N SER A 254 -22.79 -10.46 -8.34
CA SER A 254 -23.07 -11.61 -9.22
C SER A 254 -24.39 -11.42 -9.96
#